data_AF-A0A0F9CFX8-F1
#
_entry.id   AF-A0A0F9CFX8-F1
#
_cell.length_a   1.000
_cell.length_b   1.000
_cell.length_c   1.000
_cell.angle_alpha   90.00
_cell.angle_beta   90.00
_cell.angle_gamma   90.00
#
_symmetry.space_group_name_H-M   'P 1'
#
loop_
_entity.id
_entity.type
_entity.pdbx_description
1 polymer ?
#
loop_
_entity_poly.entity_id
_entity_poly.type
_entity_poly.pdbx_seq_one_letter_code
_entity_poly.pdbx_strand_id
1 'polypeptide(L)'
;MTFQTLQGGLVFPNFPPVLATVVVASLAEAADRVGFIFRAPKTGTIDQFELHGDPVVMNAASRIRFSFQNVSAGDGFPDGVQDQFRDVAATDFGALEGWKKPHKALTSDGTDTGSKRSVTRGDVLAGVLQFQIFTAGDQFDVYGIAPALPNLAFPYMAHLDFSVSASWVMNVNAPLFGVRYSDGSTPVVAPLIVPDIHIAATVSIDTGTTPDEVGIRFRLPFPVKVGALWGVITNLSGAGDFDLKLYSIPNFRNN
;
A
#
# COMPACT_ATOMS: atom_id res chain seq x y z
N MET A 1 -3.90 23.12 28.81
CA MET A 1 -4.17 22.37 27.56
C MET A 1 -5.67 22.12 27.48
N THR A 2 -6.40 22.88 26.66
CA THR A 2 -7.82 22.62 26.42
C THR A 2 -7.91 21.81 25.14
N PHE A 3 -8.11 20.50 25.27
CA PHE A 3 -8.31 19.65 24.11
C PHE A 3 -9.70 19.91 23.53
N GLN A 4 -9.77 20.41 22.30
CA GLN A 4 -11.02 20.36 21.56
C GLN A 4 -11.32 18.88 21.31
N THR A 5 -12.35 18.36 21.98
CA THR A 5 -12.79 16.99 21.72
C THR A 5 -13.59 16.99 20.44
N LEU A 6 -12.87 16.81 19.32
CA LEU A 6 -13.49 16.45 18.06
C LEU A 6 -13.73 14.94 18.11
N GLN A 7 -14.98 14.54 18.25
CA GLN A 7 -15.37 13.13 18.28
C GLN A 7 -15.34 12.60 16.83
N GLY A 8 -14.15 12.25 16.37
CA GLY A 8 -13.95 11.58 15.09
C GLY A 8 -14.30 10.10 15.19
N GLY A 9 -15.12 9.60 14.28
CA GLY A 9 -15.21 8.17 14.00
C GLY A 9 -13.99 7.68 13.23
N LEU A 10 -13.72 6.38 13.25
CA LEU A 10 -12.83 5.76 12.25
C LEU A 10 -13.57 5.78 10.91
N VAL A 11 -13.50 6.91 10.24
CA VAL A 11 -13.54 6.91 8.79
C VAL A 11 -12.13 6.48 8.35
N PHE A 12 -12.01 5.79 7.22
CA PHE A 12 -10.75 5.70 6.48
C PHE A 12 -10.82 6.79 5.40
N PRO A 13 -10.30 8.02 5.60
CA PRO A 13 -10.28 9.01 4.54
C PRO A 13 -8.84 9.35 4.11
N ASN A 14 -8.70 9.53 2.80
CA ASN A 14 -7.57 10.10 2.08
C ASN A 14 -6.80 11.22 2.82
N PHE A 15 -5.47 11.22 2.74
CA PHE A 15 -4.61 12.40 2.99
C PHE A 15 -3.44 12.43 1.99
N PRO A 16 -2.90 13.62 1.61
CA PRO A 16 -3.58 14.91 1.37
C PRO A 16 -4.19 14.91 -0.05
N PRO A 17 -5.02 15.89 -0.49
CA PRO A 17 -6.16 15.63 -1.38
C PRO A 17 -5.84 14.60 -2.47
N VAL A 18 -6.11 13.33 -2.18
CA VAL A 18 -6.07 12.31 -3.21
C VAL A 18 -7.42 12.42 -3.89
N LEU A 19 -7.30 12.81 -5.14
CA LEU A 19 -8.33 12.81 -6.15
C LEU A 19 -8.70 11.35 -6.44
N ALA A 20 -9.63 10.80 -5.67
CA ALA A 20 -10.21 9.45 -5.82
C ALA A 20 -9.22 8.26 -5.76
N THR A 21 -9.68 7.13 -5.24
CA THR A 21 -9.09 5.84 -5.62
C THR A 21 -9.34 5.68 -7.12
N VAL A 22 -8.30 5.39 -7.89
CA VAL A 22 -8.42 5.24 -9.34
C VAL A 22 -7.88 3.89 -9.75
N VAL A 23 -8.48 3.28 -10.78
CA VAL A 23 -7.88 2.12 -11.44
C VAL A 23 -6.57 2.60 -12.06
N VAL A 24 -5.47 1.96 -11.67
CA VAL A 24 -4.12 2.34 -12.08
C VAL A 24 -3.49 1.34 -13.03
N ALA A 25 -3.97 0.10 -13.00
CA ALA A 25 -3.61 -0.93 -13.95
C ALA A 25 -4.80 -1.89 -14.08
N SER A 26 -5.05 -2.33 -15.31
CA SER A 26 -6.00 -3.39 -15.61
C SER A 26 -5.23 -4.55 -16.20
N LEU A 27 -5.34 -5.73 -15.61
CA LEU A 27 -4.88 -6.96 -16.23
C LEU A 27 -6.08 -7.51 -16.99
N ALA A 28 -6.06 -7.38 -18.31
CA ALA A 28 -7.15 -7.83 -19.20
C ALA A 28 -6.64 -8.70 -20.36
N GLU A 29 -5.32 -8.90 -20.44
CA GLU A 29 -4.66 -9.77 -21.42
C GLU A 29 -3.70 -10.75 -20.73
N ALA A 30 -3.41 -11.87 -21.41
CA ALA A 30 -2.56 -12.93 -20.86
C ALA A 30 -1.12 -12.46 -20.52
N ALA A 31 -0.63 -11.45 -21.22
CA ALA A 31 0.71 -10.92 -21.06
C ALA A 31 0.79 -9.76 -20.06
N ASP A 32 -0.36 -9.24 -19.59
CA ASP A 32 -0.39 -8.08 -18.71
C ASP A 32 0.23 -8.38 -17.35
N ARG A 33 0.97 -7.40 -16.85
CA ARG A 33 1.62 -7.46 -15.54
C ARG A 33 1.53 -6.13 -14.83
N VAL A 34 1.44 -6.19 -13.51
CA VAL A 34 1.64 -5.03 -12.64
C VAL A 34 2.68 -5.37 -11.59
N GLY A 35 3.62 -4.46 -11.37
CA GLY A 35 4.71 -4.58 -10.42
C GLY A 35 4.64 -3.47 -9.38
N PHE A 36 4.79 -3.84 -8.12
CA PHE A 36 4.90 -2.95 -6.98
C PHE A 36 6.33 -3.00 -6.46
N ILE A 37 7.09 -1.95 -6.68
CA ILE A 37 8.51 -1.89 -6.36
C ILE A 37 8.67 -1.20 -5.01
N PHE A 38 9.34 -1.87 -4.07
CA PHE A 38 9.48 -1.39 -2.69
C PHE A 38 10.86 -1.70 -2.10
N ARG A 39 11.18 -1.00 -1.00
CA ARG A 39 12.33 -1.34 -0.15
C ARG A 39 11.85 -2.13 1.06
N ALA A 40 12.49 -3.25 1.35
CA ALA A 40 12.17 -4.06 2.52
C ALA A 40 12.31 -3.22 3.81
N PRO A 41 11.22 -2.99 4.57
CA PRO A 41 11.26 -2.12 5.74
C PRO A 41 12.01 -2.73 6.93
N LYS A 42 12.21 -4.05 6.93
CA LYS A 42 12.79 -4.83 8.03
C LYS A 42 13.59 -6.01 7.47
N THR A 43 14.63 -6.45 8.20
CA THR A 43 15.32 -7.73 7.92
C THR A 43 14.48 -8.91 8.42
N GLY A 44 14.29 -9.92 7.60
CA GLY A 44 13.55 -11.13 7.96
C GLY A 44 13.11 -11.92 6.74
N THR A 45 12.05 -12.71 6.90
CA THR A 45 11.47 -13.50 5.81
C THR A 45 10.11 -12.92 5.44
N ILE A 46 9.95 -12.47 4.20
CA ILE A 46 8.65 -12.08 3.65
C ILE A 46 7.98 -13.30 3.01
N ASP A 47 6.66 -13.40 3.18
CA ASP A 47 5.95 -14.57 2.73
C ASP A 47 4.64 -14.28 1.99
N GLN A 48 4.13 -13.05 2.05
CA GLN A 48 2.98 -12.63 1.28
C GLN A 48 3.05 -11.13 1.01
N PHE A 49 2.28 -10.71 0.01
CA PHE A 49 1.86 -9.33 -0.13
C PHE A 49 0.38 -9.25 -0.45
N GLU A 50 -0.21 -8.10 -0.17
CA GLU A 50 -1.62 -7.79 -0.42
C GLU A 50 -1.76 -6.46 -1.14
N LEU A 51 -2.83 -6.30 -1.90
CA LEU A 51 -3.12 -5.09 -2.66
C LEU A 51 -4.62 -4.79 -2.69
N HIS A 52 -4.98 -3.56 -2.99
CA HIS A 52 -6.38 -3.17 -3.17
C HIS A 52 -6.81 -3.27 -4.64
N GLY A 53 -7.99 -3.82 -4.89
CA GLY A 53 -8.52 -3.96 -6.24
C GLY A 53 -10.00 -4.30 -6.26
N ASP A 54 -10.58 -4.29 -7.45
CA ASP A 54 -11.97 -4.67 -7.70
C ASP A 54 -12.24 -6.16 -7.45
N PRO A 55 -13.50 -6.60 -7.48
CA PRO A 55 -13.81 -8.00 -7.69
C PRO A 55 -13.04 -8.56 -8.89
N VAL A 56 -12.35 -9.68 -8.68
CA VAL A 56 -11.57 -10.33 -9.73
C VAL A 56 -12.54 -11.10 -10.63
N VAL A 57 -12.63 -10.72 -11.90
CA VAL A 57 -13.44 -11.43 -12.89
C VAL A 57 -12.57 -12.49 -13.53
N MET A 58 -12.82 -13.76 -13.23
CA MET A 58 -12.01 -14.85 -13.74
C MET A 58 -12.83 -16.10 -13.99
N ASN A 59 -12.49 -16.82 -15.07
CA ASN A 59 -12.95 -18.17 -15.28
C ASN A 59 -12.45 -19.11 -14.17
N ALA A 60 -13.21 -20.17 -13.87
CA ALA A 60 -12.85 -21.18 -12.86
C ALA A 60 -11.49 -21.86 -13.13
N ALA A 61 -11.06 -21.97 -14.38
CA ALA A 61 -9.75 -22.52 -14.75
C ALA A 61 -8.61 -21.50 -14.65
N SER A 62 -8.91 -20.21 -14.70
CA SER A 62 -7.92 -19.15 -14.71
C SER A 62 -7.21 -19.00 -13.38
N ARG A 63 -5.97 -18.52 -13.42
CA ARG A 63 -5.10 -18.36 -12.24
C ARG A 63 -4.33 -17.05 -12.34
N ILE A 64 -4.30 -16.29 -11.25
CA ILE A 64 -3.41 -15.15 -11.09
C ILE A 64 -2.21 -15.58 -10.27
N ARG A 65 -1.02 -15.27 -10.76
CA ARG A 65 0.23 -15.48 -10.02
C ARG A 65 0.61 -14.22 -9.29
N PHE A 66 0.79 -14.35 -7.98
CA PHE A 66 1.53 -13.40 -7.17
C PHE A 66 2.98 -13.87 -7.11
N SER A 67 3.94 -12.95 -7.28
CA SER A 67 5.36 -13.30 -7.18
C SER A 67 6.19 -12.20 -6.54
N PHE A 68 7.27 -12.59 -5.87
CA PHE A 68 8.39 -11.72 -5.58
C PHE A 68 9.45 -11.92 -6.65
N GLN A 69 10.01 -10.81 -7.13
CA GLN A 69 11.07 -10.76 -8.13
C GLN A 69 12.15 -9.78 -7.67
N ASN A 70 13.36 -9.91 -8.20
CA ASN A 70 14.36 -8.87 -8.03
C ASN A 70 14.02 -7.69 -8.94
N VAL A 71 14.60 -6.54 -8.61
CA VAL A 71 14.53 -5.36 -9.45
C VAL A 71 15.85 -5.22 -10.19
N SER A 72 15.76 -5.11 -11.51
CA SER A 72 16.91 -4.89 -12.38
C SER A 72 17.57 -3.56 -12.04
N ALA A 73 18.89 -3.59 -11.85
CA ALA A 73 19.67 -2.40 -11.52
C ALA A 73 19.79 -1.42 -12.71
N GLY A 74 19.50 -1.87 -13.93
CA GLY A 74 19.66 -1.04 -15.14
C GLY A 74 18.49 -0.09 -15.38
N ASP A 75 17.27 -0.53 -15.07
CA ASP A 75 16.03 0.17 -15.43
C ASP A 75 15.06 0.34 -14.24
N GLY A 76 15.31 -0.31 -13.10
CA GLY A 76 14.43 -0.23 -11.94
C GLY A 76 13.13 -1.02 -12.11
N PHE A 77 13.05 -1.97 -13.05
CA PHE A 77 11.86 -2.80 -13.26
C PHE A 77 12.05 -4.23 -12.76
N PRO A 78 10.95 -4.99 -12.56
CA PRO A 78 11.05 -6.42 -12.23
C PRO A 78 11.88 -7.17 -13.29
N ASP A 79 12.79 -8.03 -12.84
CA ASP A 79 13.72 -8.78 -13.71
C ASP A 79 13.04 -9.90 -14.53
N GLY A 80 11.75 -10.18 -14.27
CA GLY A 80 10.98 -11.23 -14.93
C GLY A 80 11.19 -12.62 -14.33
N VAL A 81 12.06 -12.77 -13.34
CA VAL A 81 12.35 -14.04 -12.66
C VAL A 81 11.50 -14.15 -11.39
N GLN A 82 10.68 -15.20 -11.32
CA GLN A 82 9.78 -15.43 -10.19
C GLN A 82 10.52 -16.19 -9.08
N ASP A 83 11.15 -15.47 -8.16
CA ASP A 83 11.94 -16.05 -7.08
C ASP A 83 11.07 -16.81 -6.07
N GLN A 84 9.92 -16.24 -5.71
CA GLN A 84 8.89 -16.87 -4.92
C GLN A 84 7.54 -16.53 -5.52
N PHE A 85 6.64 -17.50 -5.62
CA PHE A 85 5.34 -17.27 -6.23
C PHE A 85 4.22 -18.10 -5.60
N ARG A 86 2.99 -17.78 -5.98
CA ARG A 86 1.80 -18.57 -5.70
C ARG A 86 0.74 -18.27 -6.76
N ASP A 87 0.16 -19.34 -7.29
CA ASP A 87 -1.02 -19.25 -8.14
C ASP A 87 -2.28 -19.25 -7.29
N VAL A 88 -3.17 -18.31 -7.58
CA VAL A 88 -4.42 -18.07 -6.86
C VAL A 88 -5.57 -18.26 -7.83
N ALA A 89 -6.53 -19.10 -7.45
CA ALA A 89 -7.72 -19.34 -8.25
C ALA A 89 -8.79 -18.27 -8.01
N ALA A 90 -9.73 -18.13 -8.95
CA ALA A 90 -10.86 -17.21 -8.82
C ALA A 90 -11.62 -17.39 -7.49
N THR A 91 -11.81 -18.63 -7.05
CA THR A 91 -12.49 -18.98 -5.79
C THR A 91 -11.77 -18.54 -4.53
N ASP A 92 -10.47 -18.24 -4.63
CA ASP A 92 -9.65 -17.82 -3.50
C ASP A 92 -9.73 -16.30 -3.29
N PHE A 93 -10.22 -15.55 -4.29
CA PHE A 93 -10.49 -14.12 -4.16
C PHE A 93 -11.90 -13.90 -3.64
N GLY A 94 -12.04 -12.98 -2.66
CA GLY A 94 -13.35 -12.51 -2.24
C GLY A 94 -14.10 -11.81 -3.38
N ALA A 95 -15.42 -11.98 -3.43
CA ALA A 95 -16.30 -11.46 -4.48
C ALA A 95 -16.55 -9.94 -4.42
N LEU A 96 -15.98 -9.23 -3.44
CA LEU A 96 -16.16 -7.80 -3.23
C LEU A 96 -14.86 -7.04 -3.44
N GLU A 97 -14.98 -5.77 -3.78
CA GLU A 97 -13.87 -4.81 -3.73
C GLU A 97 -13.14 -4.91 -2.39
N GLY A 98 -11.81 -4.81 -2.43
CA GLY A 98 -11.02 -4.76 -1.21
C GLY A 98 -9.61 -5.31 -1.36
N TRP A 99 -9.05 -5.67 -0.21
CA TRP A 99 -7.71 -6.25 -0.12
C TRP A 99 -7.67 -7.68 -0.65
N LYS A 100 -6.86 -7.92 -1.66
CA LYS A 100 -6.59 -9.21 -2.28
C LYS A 100 -5.22 -9.71 -1.86
N LYS A 101 -5.14 -11.00 -1.55
CA LYS A 101 -3.88 -11.68 -1.21
C LYS A 101 -3.94 -13.17 -1.48
N PRO A 102 -2.80 -13.84 -1.68
CA PRO A 102 -2.73 -15.29 -1.66
C PRO A 102 -3.22 -15.85 -0.31
N HIS A 103 -3.96 -16.96 -0.34
CA HIS A 103 -4.40 -17.66 0.87
C HIS A 103 -3.24 -18.34 1.62
N LYS A 104 -2.11 -18.57 0.95
CA LYS A 104 -0.89 -19.21 1.49
C LYS A 104 0.38 -18.46 1.10
N ALA A 105 1.49 -18.82 1.72
CA ALA A 105 2.77 -18.15 1.51
C ALA A 105 3.26 -18.29 0.05
N LEU A 106 3.94 -17.26 -0.43
CA LEU A 106 4.77 -17.25 -1.63
C LEU A 106 6.05 -18.02 -1.32
N THR A 107 6.36 -19.00 -2.16
CA THR A 107 7.51 -19.90 -1.99
C THR A 107 8.19 -20.16 -3.32
N SER A 108 9.42 -20.68 -3.30
CA SER A 108 10.25 -20.90 -4.48
C SER A 108 9.67 -21.88 -5.52
N ASP A 109 8.68 -22.68 -5.12
CA ASP A 109 8.05 -23.70 -5.96
C ASP A 109 6.52 -23.53 -6.07
N GLY A 110 5.96 -22.47 -5.48
CA GLY A 110 4.52 -22.26 -5.44
C GLY A 110 3.76 -23.22 -4.53
N THR A 111 4.43 -24.02 -3.69
CA THR A 111 3.85 -24.96 -2.73
C THR A 111 3.98 -24.46 -1.29
N ASP A 112 3.46 -25.19 -0.30
CA ASP A 112 3.54 -24.79 1.11
C ASP A 112 4.88 -25.16 1.75
N THR A 113 5.73 -25.90 1.05
CA THR A 113 7.00 -26.44 1.55
C THR A 113 8.22 -25.77 0.95
N GLY A 114 8.07 -24.99 -0.12
CA GLY A 114 9.18 -24.27 -0.73
C GLY A 114 9.76 -23.19 0.18
N SER A 115 10.95 -22.71 -0.21
CA SER A 115 11.64 -21.66 0.53
C SER A 115 10.94 -20.31 0.36
N LYS A 116 10.80 -19.57 1.46
CA LYS A 116 10.28 -18.20 1.48
C LYS A 116 11.41 -17.20 1.22
N ARG A 117 11.08 -15.97 0.82
CA ARG A 117 12.07 -14.93 0.51
C ARG A 117 12.68 -14.38 1.80
N SER A 118 13.99 -14.54 1.97
CA SER A 118 14.74 -13.81 3.01
C SER A 118 15.22 -12.48 2.46
N VAL A 119 15.09 -11.41 3.26
CA VAL A 119 15.39 -10.04 2.89
C VAL A 119 16.12 -9.33 4.01
N THR A 120 17.00 -8.40 3.64
CA THR A 120 17.62 -7.44 4.54
C THR A 120 16.88 -6.11 4.42
N ARG A 121 16.80 -5.34 5.51
CA ARG A 121 16.25 -3.99 5.47
C ARG A 121 16.97 -3.16 4.39
N GLY A 122 16.18 -2.56 3.50
CA GLY A 122 16.68 -1.74 2.39
C GLY A 122 16.79 -2.49 1.05
N ASP A 123 16.71 -3.82 1.04
CA ASP A 123 16.67 -4.61 -0.19
C ASP A 123 15.52 -4.13 -1.08
N VAL A 124 15.81 -3.97 -2.37
CA VAL A 124 14.83 -3.53 -3.37
C VAL A 124 14.22 -4.76 -4.05
N LEU A 125 12.90 -4.86 -4.00
CA LEU A 125 12.15 -6.01 -4.49
C LEU A 125 10.90 -5.55 -5.23
N ALA A 126 10.37 -6.42 -6.10
CA ALA A 126 9.09 -6.22 -6.74
C ALA A 126 8.09 -7.30 -6.32
N GLY A 127 6.89 -6.89 -5.91
CA GLY A 127 5.71 -7.74 -5.90
C GLY A 127 5.04 -7.66 -7.26
N VAL A 128 4.91 -8.77 -7.99
CA VAL A 128 4.36 -8.77 -9.36
C VAL A 128 3.10 -9.63 -9.43
N LEU A 129 2.07 -9.11 -10.08
CA LEU A 129 0.90 -9.86 -10.52
C LEU A 129 0.91 -10.07 -12.02
N GLN A 130 0.46 -11.25 -12.42
CA GLN A 130 0.23 -11.62 -13.81
C GLN A 130 -0.81 -12.74 -13.86
N PHE A 131 -1.50 -12.91 -14.99
CA PHE A 131 -2.20 -14.16 -15.23
C PHE A 131 -1.18 -15.29 -15.49
N GLN A 132 -1.36 -16.40 -14.79
CA GLN A 132 -0.67 -17.65 -15.09
C GLN A 132 -1.46 -18.47 -16.11
N ILE A 133 -2.79 -18.46 -15.95
CA ILE A 133 -3.74 -19.02 -16.89
C ILE A 133 -4.77 -17.93 -17.12
N PHE A 134 -4.87 -17.49 -18.37
CA PHE A 134 -5.80 -16.45 -18.81
C PHE A 134 -6.82 -17.07 -19.76
N THR A 135 -8.08 -16.67 -19.60
CA THR A 135 -9.19 -16.95 -20.51
C THR A 135 -9.75 -15.61 -20.96
N ALA A 136 -10.16 -15.50 -22.22
CA ALA A 136 -10.78 -14.29 -22.74
C ALA A 136 -11.97 -13.87 -21.86
N GLY A 137 -11.98 -12.60 -21.43
CA GLY A 137 -12.95 -12.03 -20.50
C GLY A 137 -12.53 -12.05 -19.03
N ASP A 138 -11.37 -12.62 -18.70
CA ASP A 138 -10.77 -12.41 -17.37
C ASP A 138 -10.30 -10.95 -17.24
N GLN A 139 -10.52 -10.35 -16.06
CA GLN A 139 -10.11 -9.00 -15.76
C GLN A 139 -9.77 -8.85 -14.27
N PHE A 140 -8.70 -8.12 -14.00
CA PHE A 140 -8.42 -7.63 -12.66
C PHE A 140 -7.93 -6.19 -12.67
N ASP A 141 -8.76 -5.30 -12.12
CA ASP A 141 -8.42 -3.90 -11.93
C ASP A 141 -7.77 -3.68 -10.56
N VAL A 142 -6.56 -3.13 -10.62
CA VAL A 142 -5.75 -2.80 -9.46
C VAL A 142 -5.92 -1.32 -9.16
N TYR A 143 -6.12 -1.03 -7.87
CA TYR A 143 -6.28 0.32 -7.38
C TYR A 143 -4.97 0.91 -6.89
N GLY A 144 -4.83 2.20 -7.13
CA GLY A 144 -3.79 3.02 -6.55
C GLY A 144 -4.33 4.39 -6.19
N ILE A 145 -3.44 5.17 -5.61
CA ILE A 145 -3.68 6.53 -5.16
C ILE A 145 -3.13 7.46 -6.24
N ALA A 146 -3.96 8.33 -6.83
CA ALA A 146 -3.48 9.42 -7.67
C ALA A 146 -2.78 10.48 -6.80
N PRO A 147 -1.45 10.62 -6.85
CA PRO A 147 -0.79 11.57 -5.98
C PRO A 147 -0.96 12.99 -6.52
N ALA A 148 -0.99 13.97 -5.62
CA ALA A 148 -0.99 15.38 -5.99
C ALA A 148 0.33 15.83 -6.65
N LEU A 149 1.40 15.03 -6.51
CA LEU A 149 2.72 15.21 -7.13
C LEU A 149 3.21 13.85 -7.64
N PRO A 150 3.91 13.76 -8.78
CA PRO A 150 4.38 12.48 -9.31
C PRO A 150 5.25 11.76 -8.27
N ASN A 151 4.82 10.56 -7.86
CA ASN A 151 5.57 9.74 -6.92
C ASN A 151 6.73 9.04 -7.66
N LEU A 152 7.90 9.68 -7.67
CA LEU A 152 9.13 9.11 -8.24
C LEU A 152 9.98 8.37 -7.19
N ALA A 153 9.45 8.17 -5.98
CA ALA A 153 10.15 7.52 -4.89
C ALA A 153 9.54 6.16 -4.56
N PHE A 154 10.27 5.34 -3.81
CA PHE A 154 9.75 4.07 -3.29
C PHE A 154 8.56 4.31 -2.34
N PRO A 155 7.53 3.42 -2.31
CA PRO A 155 7.29 2.44 -3.33
C PRO A 155 6.71 3.14 -4.57
N TYR A 156 7.04 2.61 -5.74
CA TYR A 156 6.42 3.01 -6.99
C TYR A 156 5.82 1.78 -7.68
N MET A 157 4.99 2.05 -8.68
CA MET A 157 4.35 1.00 -9.46
C MET A 157 4.87 1.05 -10.90
N ALA A 158 4.99 -0.12 -11.49
CA ALA A 158 5.21 -0.27 -12.92
C ALA A 158 4.09 -1.17 -13.46
N HIS A 159 3.67 -0.92 -14.69
CA HIS A 159 2.76 -1.81 -15.39
C HIS A 159 3.38 -2.16 -16.74
N LEU A 160 3.12 -3.39 -17.17
CA LEU A 160 3.40 -3.85 -18.52
C LEU A 160 2.03 -4.21 -19.09
N ASP A 161 1.47 -3.26 -19.83
CA ASP A 161 0.23 -3.43 -20.59
C ASP A 161 0.63 -3.81 -22.02
N PHE A 162 0.40 -5.06 -22.39
CA PHE A 162 0.85 -5.55 -23.70
C PHE A 162 0.03 -4.98 -24.86
N SER A 163 -1.17 -4.46 -24.59
CA SER A 163 -2.00 -3.81 -25.60
C SER A 163 -1.44 -2.45 -26.03
N VAL A 164 -0.65 -1.81 -25.17
CA VAL A 164 -0.04 -0.49 -25.42
C VAL A 164 1.48 -0.59 -25.63
N SER A 165 2.19 -1.32 -24.79
CA SER A 165 3.64 -1.48 -24.86
C SER A 165 4.11 -2.82 -24.32
N ALA A 166 4.90 -3.56 -25.10
CA ALA A 166 5.56 -4.80 -24.67
C ALA A 166 6.74 -4.57 -23.69
N SER A 167 6.71 -3.49 -22.91
CA SER A 167 7.76 -3.05 -22.00
C SER A 167 7.16 -2.49 -20.73
N TRP A 168 7.88 -2.58 -19.61
CA TRP A 168 7.49 -1.93 -18.37
C TRP A 168 7.44 -0.42 -18.52
N VAL A 169 6.36 0.18 -18.02
CA VAL A 169 6.16 1.62 -17.93
C VAL A 169 5.90 1.98 -16.48
N MET A 170 6.62 2.99 -16.00
CA MET A 170 6.40 3.53 -14.65
C MET A 170 5.01 4.17 -14.58
N ASN A 171 4.29 3.86 -13.53
CA ASN A 171 3.02 4.48 -13.23
C ASN A 171 3.22 5.54 -12.15
N VAL A 172 2.66 6.73 -12.35
CA VAL A 172 2.82 7.87 -11.45
C VAL A 172 1.99 7.73 -10.16
N ASN A 173 1.02 6.81 -10.14
CA ASN A 173 0.16 6.54 -9.00
C ASN A 173 0.90 5.73 -7.92
N ALA A 174 0.60 6.03 -6.66
CA ALA A 174 1.15 5.29 -5.54
C ALA A 174 0.36 3.98 -5.32
N PRO A 175 1.04 2.85 -5.09
CA PRO A 175 0.35 1.58 -4.97
C PRO A 175 -0.33 1.41 -3.60
N LEU A 176 -1.55 0.86 -3.61
CA LEU A 176 -2.21 0.37 -2.39
C LEU A 176 -1.74 -1.05 -2.10
N PHE A 177 -0.64 -1.19 -1.36
CA PHE A 177 0.09 -2.44 -1.17
C PHE A 177 0.61 -2.63 0.26
N GLY A 178 0.64 -3.88 0.73
CA GLY A 178 1.22 -4.28 2.02
C GLY A 178 2.03 -5.57 1.91
N VAL A 179 3.04 -5.73 2.77
CA VAL A 179 3.86 -6.96 2.86
C VAL A 179 3.70 -7.62 4.22
N ARG A 180 3.67 -8.96 4.22
CA ARG A 180 3.64 -9.78 5.44
C ARG A 180 4.95 -10.54 5.60
N TYR A 181 5.49 -10.48 6.81
CA TYR A 181 6.63 -11.29 7.23
C TYR A 181 6.14 -12.58 7.89
N SER A 182 6.95 -13.62 7.83
CA SER A 182 6.63 -14.94 8.41
C SER A 182 6.48 -14.93 9.93
N ASP A 183 6.95 -13.88 10.61
CA ASP A 183 6.71 -13.63 12.04
C ASP A 183 5.34 -13.00 12.34
N GLY A 184 4.50 -12.83 11.31
CA GLY A 184 3.17 -12.24 11.38
C GLY A 184 3.15 -10.71 11.32
N SER A 185 4.32 -10.05 11.25
CA SER A 185 4.36 -8.59 11.17
C SER A 185 4.08 -8.06 9.76
N THR A 186 3.42 -6.90 9.70
CA THR A 186 3.10 -6.16 8.48
C THR A 186 3.63 -4.72 8.58
N PRO A 187 4.96 -4.53 8.56
CA PRO A 187 5.55 -3.20 8.67
C PRO A 187 5.13 -2.31 7.50
N VAL A 188 5.00 -1.01 7.78
CA VAL A 188 4.63 -0.01 6.77
C VAL A 188 5.67 0.01 5.65
N VAL A 189 5.22 -0.20 4.42
CA VAL A 189 6.02 0.00 3.20
C VAL A 189 5.95 1.49 2.87
N ALA A 190 6.91 2.24 3.42
CA ALA A 190 6.90 3.69 3.36
C ALA A 190 7.14 4.21 1.93
N PRO A 191 6.50 5.34 1.52
CA PRO A 191 5.72 6.24 2.37
C PRO A 191 4.24 6.36 1.97
N LEU A 192 3.39 5.33 1.89
CA LEU A 192 2.01 5.64 1.44
C LEU A 192 0.81 4.80 1.87
N ILE A 193 0.85 4.11 3.02
CA ILE A 193 -0.41 3.75 3.68
C ILE A 193 -0.26 3.96 5.18
N VAL A 194 -0.56 5.18 5.61
CA VAL A 194 -0.89 5.47 7.00
C VAL A 194 -2.41 5.53 7.10
N PRO A 195 -3.04 4.89 8.10
CA PRO A 195 -4.40 5.27 8.46
C PRO A 195 -4.35 6.75 8.81
N ASP A 196 -4.93 7.56 7.95
CA ASP A 196 -5.07 8.97 8.17
C ASP A 196 -6.41 9.26 8.86
N ILE A 197 -6.41 10.31 9.68
CA ILE A 197 -7.61 10.89 10.24
C ILE A 197 -7.77 12.24 9.58
N HIS A 198 -8.40 12.24 8.42
CA HIS A 198 -8.82 13.48 7.80
C HIS A 198 -9.95 14.09 8.63
N ILE A 199 -9.60 15.02 9.51
CA ILE A 199 -10.55 16.04 9.94
C ILE A 199 -10.53 17.09 8.83
N ALA A 200 -11.67 17.34 8.21
CA ALA A 200 -11.85 18.37 7.17
C ALA A 200 -11.72 19.82 7.72
N ALA A 201 -11.17 19.99 8.92
CA ALA A 201 -10.98 21.28 9.54
C ALA A 201 -9.50 21.67 9.38
N THR A 202 -9.24 22.60 8.45
CA THR A 202 -8.03 23.41 8.53
C THR A 202 -8.08 24.16 9.86
N VAL A 203 -7.13 23.89 10.75
CA VAL A 203 -6.93 24.71 11.94
C VAL A 203 -5.86 25.73 11.63
N SER A 204 -6.25 27.00 11.56
CA SER A 204 -5.30 28.11 11.47
C SER A 204 -4.71 28.36 12.85
N ILE A 205 -3.38 28.35 12.94
CA ILE A 205 -2.62 28.67 14.15
C ILE A 205 -1.79 29.91 13.85
N ASP A 206 -1.84 30.89 14.75
CA ASP A 206 -1.08 32.12 14.70
C ASP A 206 -0.58 32.53 16.09
N THR A 207 0.16 33.64 16.18
CA THR A 207 0.72 34.15 17.44
C THR A 207 -0.34 34.58 18.47
N GLY A 208 -1.61 34.67 18.08
CA GLY A 208 -2.74 34.97 18.96
C GLY A 208 -3.49 33.73 19.46
N THR A 209 -3.14 32.54 18.96
CA THR A 209 -3.82 31.30 19.34
C THR A 209 -3.52 30.96 20.80
N THR A 210 -4.56 30.83 21.61
CA THR A 210 -4.46 30.53 23.05
C THR A 210 -5.35 29.33 23.39
N PRO A 211 -4.79 28.18 23.84
CA PRO A 211 -3.36 27.87 23.99
C PRO A 211 -2.60 27.90 22.66
N ASP A 212 -1.29 28.10 22.71
CA ASP A 212 -0.35 28.09 21.57
C ASP A 212 -0.10 26.68 20.99
N GLU A 213 -0.86 25.68 21.44
CA GLU A 213 -0.80 24.30 21.00
C GLU A 213 -2.20 23.84 20.55
N VAL A 214 -2.27 23.28 19.35
CA VAL A 214 -3.46 22.60 18.83
C VAL A 214 -3.15 21.12 18.68
N GLY A 215 -4.06 20.28 19.18
CA GLY A 215 -3.94 18.82 19.06
C GLY A 215 -5.20 18.20 18.46
N ILE A 216 -5.01 17.20 17.61
CA ILE A 216 -6.09 16.32 17.14
C ILE A 216 -6.09 15.07 18.01
N ARG A 217 -7.28 14.67 18.47
CA ARG A 217 -7.48 13.42 19.20
C ARG A 217 -8.25 12.43 18.33
N PHE A 218 -7.78 11.20 18.29
CA PHE A 218 -8.45 10.10 17.59
C PHE A 218 -8.48 8.82 18.42
N ARG A 219 -9.34 7.89 18.03
CA ARG A 219 -9.40 6.54 18.58
C ARG A 219 -9.56 5.54 17.43
N LEU A 220 -8.73 4.50 17.46
CA LEU A 220 -8.83 3.41 16.52
C LEU A 220 -9.72 2.31 17.14
N PRO A 221 -10.58 1.64 16.34
CA PRO A 221 -11.58 0.69 16.86
C PRO A 221 -10.98 -0.66 17.22
N PHE A 222 -9.70 -0.87 16.95
CA PHE A 222 -8.93 -2.04 17.33
C PHE A 222 -7.55 -1.62 17.85
N PRO A 223 -6.88 -2.46 18.67
CA PRO A 223 -5.51 -2.20 19.10
C PRO A 223 -4.57 -2.10 17.90
N VAL A 224 -3.77 -1.03 17.85
CA VAL A 224 -2.74 -0.84 16.82
C VAL A 224 -1.42 -0.38 17.42
N LYS A 225 -0.37 -0.40 16.61
CA LYS A 225 0.86 0.37 16.84
C LYS A 225 0.93 1.50 15.81
N VAL A 226 1.11 2.74 16.27
CA VAL A 226 1.33 3.90 15.39
C VAL A 226 2.84 4.07 15.20
N GLY A 227 3.32 4.00 13.96
CA GLY A 227 4.75 4.05 13.64
C GLY A 227 5.28 5.43 13.26
N ALA A 228 4.39 6.36 12.90
CA ALA A 228 4.74 7.70 12.46
C ALA A 228 3.54 8.66 12.62
N LEU A 229 3.82 9.96 12.55
CA LEU A 229 2.84 11.05 12.44
C LEU A 229 3.32 11.98 11.34
N TRP A 230 2.40 12.50 10.54
CA TRP A 230 2.68 13.47 9.48
C TRP A 230 1.62 14.57 9.50
N GLY A 231 1.98 15.77 9.04
CA GLY A 231 1.07 16.90 8.90
C GLY A 231 1.42 17.72 7.66
N VAL A 232 0.40 18.23 6.97
CA VAL A 232 0.57 19.20 5.87
C VAL A 232 0.49 20.60 6.43
N ILE A 233 1.43 21.45 6.01
CA ILE A 233 1.39 22.87 6.30
C ILE A 233 1.17 23.59 4.99
N THR A 234 0.02 24.25 4.88
CA THR A 234 -0.41 24.89 3.64
C THR A 234 -0.03 26.37 3.59
N ASN A 235 0.09 27.04 4.73
CA ASN A 235 0.49 28.43 4.84
C ASN A 235 1.31 28.64 6.12
N LEU A 236 2.62 28.89 5.97
CA LEU A 236 3.49 29.31 7.07
C LEU A 236 3.81 30.80 6.86
N SER A 237 3.29 31.68 7.71
CA SER A 237 3.64 33.10 7.66
C SER A 237 4.94 33.34 8.43
N GLY A 238 6.00 33.76 7.72
CA GLY A 238 7.28 34.17 8.33
C GLY A 238 8.23 33.02 8.69
N ALA A 239 9.16 33.29 9.61
CA ALA A 239 10.16 32.36 10.15
C ALA A 239 9.61 31.54 11.34
N GLY A 240 8.35 31.13 11.28
CA GLY A 240 7.70 30.37 12.36
C GLY A 240 8.22 28.94 12.44
N ASP A 241 8.59 28.50 13.64
CA ASP A 241 8.91 27.11 13.95
C ASP A 241 7.70 26.42 14.60
N PHE A 242 7.54 25.12 14.38
CA PHE A 242 6.52 24.31 15.03
C PHE A 242 7.07 22.92 15.35
N ASP A 243 6.54 22.32 16.41
CA ASP A 243 6.81 20.93 16.75
C ASP A 243 5.59 20.06 16.45
N LEU A 244 5.80 18.92 15.80
CA LEU A 244 4.79 17.89 15.65
C LEU A 244 5.04 16.76 16.66
N LYS A 245 4.12 16.57 17.62
CA LYS A 245 4.27 15.61 18.71
C LYS A 245 3.15 14.57 18.68
N LEU A 246 3.53 13.29 18.75
CA LEU A 246 2.60 12.18 18.91
C LEU A 246 2.54 11.78 20.38
N TYR A 247 1.36 11.91 20.99
CA TYR A 247 1.15 11.53 22.39
C TYR A 247 0.31 10.26 22.48
N SER A 248 0.70 9.34 23.37
CA SER A 248 -0.19 8.28 23.86
C SER A 248 -0.80 8.71 25.18
N ILE A 249 -2.13 8.64 25.30
CA ILE A 249 -2.79 8.85 26.59
C ILE A 249 -3.00 7.46 27.22
N PRO A 250 -2.29 7.11 28.31
CA PRO A 250 -2.47 5.82 28.95
C PRO A 250 -3.87 5.71 29.58
N ASN A 251 -4.62 4.68 29.19
CA ASN A 251 -5.86 4.21 29.81
C ASN A 251 -7.03 5.21 29.88
N PHE A 252 -7.82 5.29 28.81
CA PHE A 252 -9.24 5.68 28.93
C PHE A 252 -10.09 4.41 28.95
N ARG A 253 -10.26 3.80 30.13
CA ARG A 253 -11.35 2.85 30.36
C ARG A 253 -12.61 3.70 30.48
N ASN A 254 -13.53 3.57 29.52
CA ASN A 254 -14.81 4.24 29.58
C ASN A 254 -15.53 3.82 30.87
N ASN A 255 -15.86 4.79 31.72
CA ASN A 255 -17.08 4.70 32.54
C ASN A 255 -18.27 4.94 31.62
#